data_AF-A0A8H3E825-F1
#
_entry.id   AF-A0A8H3E825-F1
#
_cell.length_a   1.000
_cell.length_b   1.000
_cell.length_c   1.000
_cell.angle_alpha   90.00
_cell.angle_beta   90.00
_cell.angle_gamma   90.00
#
_symmetry.space_group_name_H-M   'P 1'
#
loop_
_entity.id
_entity.type
_entity.pdbx_description
1 polymer ?
#
loop_
_entity_poly.entity_id
_entity_poly.type
_entity_poly.pdbx_seq_one_letter_code
_entity_poly.pdbx_strand_id
1 'polypeptide(L)'
;MFRFAHAIVALLAATPLLAQRLRDGQYKVSYSPAPCGIETKHYLDLSAPTAEATFNPIAEAQAQVWEVSTSATDSTWRELRSTTYPGISLGYPTAKDGTRVRGIDETSDDFYWFNLVSSGKPGYYYVYPYTSRDFVLNGDTRTEPGNRFGYFRGNVTDDKFPLQMLPLYFAPVTTASVDASANA
;
A
#
# COMPACT_ATOMS: atom_id res chain seq x y z
N MET A 1 -24.29 -17.05 -56.11
CA MET A 1 -24.66 -15.98 -55.14
C MET A 1 -24.40 -16.52 -53.75
N PHE A 2 -23.50 -15.85 -53.01
CA PHE A 2 -23.04 -16.20 -51.67
C PHE A 2 -24.13 -15.99 -50.61
N ARG A 3 -24.24 -16.88 -49.62
CA ARG A 3 -24.75 -16.55 -48.29
C ARG A 3 -23.89 -17.21 -47.22
N PHE A 4 -23.11 -16.37 -46.54
CA PHE A 4 -22.17 -16.70 -45.47
C PHE A 4 -22.93 -17.07 -44.18
N ALA A 5 -22.63 -18.25 -43.64
CA ALA A 5 -22.95 -18.61 -42.26
C ALA A 5 -22.11 -17.74 -41.31
N HIS A 6 -22.77 -16.93 -40.49
CA HIS A 6 -22.11 -16.13 -39.46
C HIS A 6 -22.07 -16.93 -38.15
N ALA A 7 -20.94 -17.58 -37.90
CA ALA A 7 -20.58 -18.03 -36.56
C ALA A 7 -19.93 -16.85 -35.82
N ILE A 8 -20.61 -16.31 -34.82
CA ILE A 8 -19.98 -15.40 -33.85
C ILE A 8 -19.57 -16.26 -32.67
N VAL A 9 -18.32 -16.73 -32.68
CA VAL A 9 -17.64 -17.15 -31.45
C VAL A 9 -17.08 -15.86 -30.83
N ALA A 10 -17.83 -15.28 -29.90
CA ALA A 10 -17.32 -14.20 -29.07
C ALA A 10 -16.31 -14.82 -28.09
N LEU A 11 -15.03 -14.78 -28.47
CA LEU A 11 -13.93 -15.11 -27.57
C LEU A 11 -13.90 -14.01 -26.49
N LEU A 12 -14.41 -14.31 -25.31
CA LEU A 12 -14.19 -13.51 -24.10
C LEU A 12 -12.70 -13.60 -23.74
N ALA A 13 -11.88 -12.83 -24.45
CA ALA A 13 -10.57 -12.44 -23.95
C ALA A 13 -10.84 -11.49 -22.77
N ALA A 14 -11.02 -12.05 -21.58
CA ALA A 14 -10.91 -11.29 -20.35
C ALA A 14 -9.53 -10.65 -20.35
N THR A 15 -9.49 -9.35 -20.61
CA THR A 15 -8.29 -8.54 -20.61
C THR A 15 -7.49 -8.77 -19.34
N PRO A 16 -6.16 -8.94 -19.39
CA PRO A 16 -5.31 -9.06 -18.20
C PRO A 16 -5.25 -7.77 -17.35
N LEU A 17 -5.96 -6.70 -17.75
CA LEU A 17 -6.02 -5.41 -17.05
C LEU A 17 -6.67 -5.47 -15.65
N LEU A 18 -7.39 -6.55 -15.31
CA LEU A 18 -7.95 -6.72 -13.97
C LEU A 18 -6.95 -7.31 -12.96
N ALA A 19 -5.77 -7.79 -13.40
CA ALA A 19 -4.80 -8.45 -12.53
C ALA A 19 -3.88 -7.50 -11.74
N GLN A 20 -3.98 -6.19 -11.94
CA GLN A 20 -3.03 -5.21 -11.37
C GLN A 20 -3.60 -4.29 -10.28
N ARG A 21 -4.85 -4.50 -9.87
CA ARG A 21 -5.49 -3.66 -8.85
C ARG A 21 -5.49 -4.38 -7.51
N LEU A 22 -5.00 -3.71 -6.47
CA LEU A 22 -5.09 -4.21 -5.10
C LEU A 22 -6.57 -4.35 -4.73
N ARG A 23 -6.97 -5.56 -4.33
CA ARG A 23 -8.33 -5.86 -3.85
C ARG A 23 -8.51 -5.28 -2.46
N ASP A 24 -9.74 -4.94 -2.10
CA ASP A 24 -10.06 -4.56 -0.73
C ASP A 24 -9.83 -5.75 0.20
N GLY A 25 -9.36 -5.49 1.43
CA GLY A 25 -9.04 -6.54 2.39
C GLY A 25 -7.97 -6.14 3.40
N GLN A 26 -7.47 -7.10 4.15
CA GLN A 26 -6.47 -6.90 5.20
C GLN A 26 -5.06 -7.23 4.71
N TYR A 27 -4.11 -6.35 4.99
CA TYR A 27 -2.74 -6.46 4.51
C TYR A 27 -1.73 -6.10 5.59
N LYS A 28 -0.55 -6.74 5.54
CA LYS A 28 0.67 -6.23 6.16
C LYS A 28 1.43 -5.43 5.10
N VAL A 29 1.72 -4.17 5.39
CA VAL A 29 2.37 -3.26 4.44
C VAL A 29 3.84 -3.13 4.82
N SER A 30 4.74 -3.32 3.86
CA SER A 30 6.18 -3.25 4.11
C SER A 30 6.96 -2.70 2.94
N TYR A 31 8.22 -2.32 3.16
CA TYR A 31 9.20 -2.19 2.08
C TYR A 31 10.53 -2.82 2.48
N SER A 32 11.37 -3.13 1.48
CA SER A 32 12.74 -3.60 1.72
C SER A 32 13.73 -2.58 1.15
N PRO A 33 14.51 -1.87 1.98
CA PRO A 33 15.44 -0.84 1.53
C PRO A 33 16.67 -1.37 0.79
N ALA A 34 17.09 -2.62 1.05
CA ALA A 34 18.38 -3.13 0.58
C ALA A 34 18.21 -3.88 -0.75
N PRO A 35 18.98 -3.55 -1.80
CA PRO A 35 18.95 -4.29 -3.06
C PRO A 35 19.63 -5.67 -2.99
N CYS A 36 20.37 -6.00 -1.92
CA CYS A 36 21.21 -7.20 -1.86
C CYS A 36 21.12 -7.91 -0.49
N GLY A 37 20.62 -9.15 -0.49
CA GLY A 37 21.19 -10.25 0.30
C GLY A 37 20.50 -10.64 1.62
N ILE A 38 20.01 -9.68 2.42
CA ILE A 38 19.26 -9.98 3.65
C ILE A 38 18.09 -9.00 3.72
N GLU A 39 16.93 -9.42 3.24
CA GLU A 39 15.72 -8.59 3.16
C GLU A 39 15.15 -8.32 4.57
N THR A 40 15.71 -7.36 5.31
CA THR A 40 14.99 -6.80 6.44
C THR A 40 13.80 -6.03 5.89
N LYS A 41 12.60 -6.64 6.00
CA LYS A 41 11.34 -5.94 5.72
C LYS A 41 11.10 -4.94 6.83
N HIS A 42 10.78 -3.71 6.44
CA HIS A 42 10.32 -2.70 7.37
C HIS A 42 8.80 -2.57 7.22
N TYR A 43 8.06 -2.84 8.29
CA TYR A 43 6.60 -2.84 8.28
C TYR A 43 6.04 -1.50 8.72
N LEU A 44 4.99 -1.05 8.03
CA LEU A 44 4.25 0.16 8.36
C LEU A 44 3.55 -0.02 9.71
N ASP A 45 3.81 0.93 10.61
CA ASP A 45 3.45 0.84 12.02
C ASP A 45 3.03 2.21 12.57
N LEU A 46 2.11 2.20 13.52
CA LEU A 46 1.76 3.35 14.36
C LEU A 46 2.04 2.99 15.81
N SER A 47 2.82 3.81 16.51
CA SER A 47 3.09 3.59 17.94
C SER A 47 1.94 4.06 18.85
N ALA A 48 1.08 4.95 18.34
CA ALA A 48 -0.13 5.45 18.98
C ALA A 48 -1.13 5.93 17.91
N PRO A 49 -2.42 6.10 18.23
CA PRO A 49 -3.49 6.44 17.28
C PRO A 49 -3.18 7.60 16.34
N THR A 50 -2.58 8.69 16.83
CA THR A 50 -2.30 9.90 16.02
C THR A 50 -0.80 10.17 15.84
N ALA A 51 0.03 9.16 16.12
CA ALA A 51 1.48 9.28 15.97
C ALA A 51 1.89 9.32 14.49
N GLU A 52 3.07 9.86 14.24
CA GLU A 52 3.74 9.71 12.94
C GLU A 52 3.94 8.22 12.65
N ALA A 53 3.61 7.80 11.44
CA ALA A 53 3.78 6.41 11.04
C ALA A 53 5.24 6.14 10.75
N THR A 54 5.67 4.92 11.04
CA THR A 54 7.05 4.50 10.86
C THR A 54 7.10 3.16 10.15
N PHE A 55 8.28 2.83 9.66
CA PHE A 55 8.58 1.57 9.01
C PHE A 55 9.66 0.85 9.82
N ASN A 56 9.22 -0.10 10.63
CA ASN A 56 10.06 -0.73 11.65
C ASN A 56 10.54 -2.12 11.20
N PRO A 57 11.79 -2.51 11.47
CA PRO A 57 12.35 -3.81 11.12
C PRO A 57 11.93 -4.87 12.14
N ILE A 58 10.64 -5.22 12.13
CA ILE A 58 10.03 -6.19 13.06
C ILE A 58 9.72 -7.52 12.36
N ALA A 59 9.52 -8.57 13.16
CA ALA A 59 9.08 -9.86 12.64
C ALA A 59 7.68 -9.72 12.00
N GLU A 60 7.44 -10.42 10.89
CA GLU A 60 6.15 -10.37 10.19
C GLU A 60 4.96 -10.71 11.10
N ALA A 61 5.14 -11.63 12.05
CA ALA A 61 4.12 -12.01 13.02
C ALA A 61 3.69 -10.87 13.95
N GLN A 62 4.54 -9.84 14.13
CA GLN A 62 4.30 -8.67 14.97
C GLN A 62 3.82 -7.46 14.16
N ALA A 63 3.87 -7.53 12.83
CA ALA A 63 3.51 -6.43 11.96
C ALA A 63 2.02 -6.09 12.07
N GLN A 64 1.72 -4.79 12.15
CA GLN A 64 0.34 -4.29 12.13
C GLN A 64 -0.37 -4.67 10.84
N VAL A 65 -1.67 -4.91 11.00
CA VAL A 65 -2.57 -5.20 9.89
C VAL A 65 -3.33 -3.92 9.55
N TRP A 66 -3.47 -3.70 8.25
CA TRP A 66 -4.14 -2.54 7.67
C TRP A 66 -5.30 -3.03 6.83
N GLU A 67 -6.50 -2.53 7.11
CA GLU A 67 -7.64 -2.71 6.23
C GLU A 67 -7.52 -1.70 5.08
N VAL A 68 -7.50 -2.21 3.86
CA VAL A 68 -7.41 -1.42 2.63
C VAL A 68 -8.77 -1.46 1.96
N SER A 69 -9.36 -0.28 1.73
CA SER A 69 -10.64 -0.12 1.04
C SER A 69 -10.47 0.75 -0.20
N THR A 70 -11.27 0.49 -1.24
CA THR A 70 -11.35 1.38 -2.40
C THR A 70 -12.38 2.47 -2.15
N SER A 71 -12.05 3.72 -2.50
CA SER A 71 -13.04 4.78 -2.61
C SER A 71 -14.20 4.37 -3.53
N ALA A 72 -15.43 4.69 -3.10
CA ALA A 72 -16.63 4.52 -3.89
C ALA A 72 -16.69 5.45 -5.13
N THR A 73 -15.93 6.55 -5.11
CA THR A 73 -15.95 7.57 -6.17
C THR A 73 -14.77 7.46 -7.14
N ASP A 74 -13.65 6.87 -6.70
CA ASP A 74 -12.49 6.66 -7.56
C ASP A 74 -11.84 5.29 -7.29
N SER A 75 -11.77 4.50 -8.36
CA SER A 75 -11.29 3.13 -8.33
C SER A 75 -9.78 2.98 -8.07
N THR A 76 -9.02 4.08 -8.12
CA THR A 76 -7.57 4.15 -7.88
C THR A 76 -7.23 4.63 -6.48
N TRP A 77 -8.19 5.24 -5.77
CA TRP A 77 -7.97 5.75 -4.42
C TRP A 77 -8.17 4.66 -3.38
N ARG A 78 -7.28 4.63 -2.38
CA ARG A 78 -7.31 3.69 -1.27
C ARG A 78 -7.21 4.42 0.05
N GLU A 79 -7.99 3.95 1.00
CA GLU A 79 -7.84 4.28 2.41
C GLU A 79 -7.14 3.10 3.08
N LEU A 80 -6.21 3.39 4.00
CA LEU A 80 -5.53 2.39 4.82
C LEU A 80 -5.97 2.62 6.27
N ARG A 81 -6.85 1.78 6.80
CA ARG A 81 -7.32 1.86 8.19
C ARG A 81 -6.53 0.93 9.09
N SER A 82 -6.12 1.41 10.26
CA SER A 82 -5.45 0.58 11.25
C SER A 82 -6.45 -0.42 11.84
N THR A 83 -6.11 -1.72 11.86
CA THR A 83 -6.90 -2.69 12.64
C THR A 83 -6.52 -2.67 14.12
N THR A 84 -5.35 -2.12 14.46
CA THR A 84 -4.85 -2.00 15.85
C THR A 84 -5.56 -0.87 16.59
N TYR A 85 -5.82 0.24 15.90
CA TYR A 85 -6.50 1.42 16.45
C TYR A 85 -7.80 1.68 15.68
N PRO A 86 -8.96 1.19 16.17
CA PRO A 86 -10.24 1.39 15.49
C PRO A 86 -10.57 2.87 15.29
N GLY A 87 -11.07 3.22 14.11
CA GLY A 87 -11.38 4.61 13.74
C GLY A 87 -10.17 5.43 13.29
N ILE A 88 -8.98 4.84 13.23
CA ILE A 88 -7.77 5.51 12.75
C ILE A 88 -7.43 5.10 11.32
N SER A 89 -7.25 6.09 10.46
CA SER A 89 -6.73 5.93 9.10
C SER A 89 -5.30 6.45 9.01
N LEU A 90 -4.51 5.91 8.08
CA LEU A 90 -3.26 6.55 7.68
C LEU A 90 -3.61 7.83 6.92
N GLY A 91 -3.01 8.93 7.30
CA GLY A 91 -3.25 10.24 6.71
C GLY A 91 -2.00 11.08 6.58
N TYR A 92 -2.19 12.27 6.00
CA TYR A 92 -1.13 13.24 5.78
C TYR A 92 -1.71 14.67 5.69
N PRO A 93 -1.00 15.66 6.24
CA PRO A 93 -1.49 17.05 6.27
C PRO A 93 -1.37 17.74 4.91
N THR A 94 -0.44 17.32 4.05
CA THR A 94 -0.25 17.93 2.72
C THR A 94 0.44 16.99 1.74
N ALA A 95 0.22 17.20 0.44
CA ALA A 95 0.87 16.44 -0.63
C ALA A 95 2.15 17.16 -1.09
N LYS A 96 3.21 17.11 -0.27
CA LYS A 96 4.52 17.71 -0.56
C LYS A 96 5.66 16.80 -0.11
N ASP A 97 6.81 16.94 -0.77
CA ASP A 97 8.07 16.30 -0.34
C ASP A 97 8.39 16.60 1.13
N GLY A 98 8.91 15.60 1.84
CA GLY A 98 9.24 15.69 3.25
C GLY A 98 8.05 15.52 4.21
N THR A 99 6.81 15.48 3.71
CA THR A 99 5.63 15.36 4.58
C THR A 99 5.55 13.95 5.16
N ARG A 100 5.53 13.86 6.49
CA ARG A 100 5.33 12.60 7.20
C ARG A 100 3.86 12.18 7.15
N VAL A 101 3.63 10.89 6.97
CA VAL A 101 2.31 10.29 7.18
C VAL A 101 2.13 9.98 8.66
N ARG A 102 0.89 9.98 9.13
CA ARG A 102 0.53 9.76 10.53
C ARG A 102 -0.82 9.08 10.64
N GLY A 103 -1.14 8.54 11.81
CA GLY A 103 -2.52 8.16 12.10
C GLY A 103 -3.41 9.40 12.25
N ILE A 104 -4.63 9.32 11.75
CA ILE A 104 -5.64 10.37 11.85
C ILE A 104 -6.98 9.77 12.23
N ASP A 105 -7.80 10.51 12.98
CA ASP A 105 -9.18 10.15 13.29
C ASP A 105 -10.17 10.91 12.38
N GLU A 106 -11.47 10.66 12.57
CA GLU A 106 -12.56 11.27 11.80
C GLU A 106 -12.69 12.80 11.95
N THR A 107 -12.04 13.39 12.96
CA THR A 107 -12.07 14.84 13.22
C THR A 107 -10.93 15.58 12.54
N SER A 108 -9.99 14.86 11.93
CA SER A 108 -8.83 15.44 11.27
C SER A 108 -9.18 16.09 9.93
N ASP A 109 -8.61 17.27 9.68
CA ASP A 109 -8.63 17.93 8.37
C ASP A 109 -7.57 17.39 7.41
N ASP A 110 -6.78 16.38 7.82
CA ASP A 110 -5.76 15.75 6.98
C ASP A 110 -6.40 14.91 5.87
N PHE A 111 -5.64 14.71 4.79
CA PHE A 111 -6.03 13.80 3.73
C PHE A 111 -5.72 12.35 4.12
N TYR A 112 -6.55 11.40 3.67
CA TYR A 112 -6.37 9.97 3.96
C TYR A 112 -6.53 9.05 2.74
N TRP A 113 -6.83 9.62 1.58
CA TRP A 113 -6.84 8.87 0.31
C TRP A 113 -5.45 8.83 -0.29
N PHE A 114 -5.05 7.65 -0.76
CA PHE A 114 -3.81 7.42 -1.50
C PHE A 114 -4.10 6.86 -2.88
N ASN A 115 -3.30 7.22 -3.89
CA ASN A 115 -3.33 6.58 -5.20
C ASN A 115 -2.31 5.44 -5.23
N LEU A 116 -2.77 4.19 -5.43
CA LEU A 116 -1.90 3.02 -5.52
C LEU A 116 -1.67 2.65 -6.99
N VAL A 117 -0.42 2.71 -7.42
CA VAL A 117 0.01 2.34 -8.78
C VAL A 117 0.85 1.09 -8.73
N SER A 118 0.46 0.04 -9.46
CA SER A 118 1.24 -1.20 -9.50
C SER A 118 2.64 -0.96 -10.08
N SER A 119 3.65 -1.60 -9.47
CA SER A 119 5.02 -1.61 -10.01
C SER A 119 5.24 -2.65 -11.12
N GLY A 120 4.21 -3.43 -11.49
CA GLY A 120 4.34 -4.59 -12.38
C GLY A 120 4.71 -5.88 -11.65
N LYS A 121 5.16 -5.81 -10.39
CA LYS A 121 5.40 -6.99 -9.54
C LYS A 121 4.16 -7.27 -8.67
N PRO A 122 3.63 -8.51 -8.62
CA PRO A 122 2.45 -8.83 -7.81
C PRO A 122 2.59 -8.44 -6.34
N GLY A 123 1.60 -7.72 -5.81
CA GLY A 123 1.58 -7.24 -4.43
C GLY A 123 2.41 -5.98 -4.17
N TYR A 124 3.14 -5.45 -5.17
CA TYR A 124 3.96 -4.24 -5.01
C TYR A 124 3.32 -3.03 -5.68
N TYR A 125 3.21 -1.94 -4.93
CA TYR A 125 2.57 -0.70 -5.34
C TYR A 125 3.36 0.52 -4.90
N TYR A 126 3.52 1.49 -5.80
CA TYR A 126 3.88 2.85 -5.41
C TYR A 126 2.65 3.51 -4.80
N VAL A 127 2.83 4.12 -3.63
CA VAL A 127 1.76 4.76 -2.87
C VAL A 127 1.97 6.27 -2.91
N TYR A 128 1.04 6.99 -3.54
CA TYR A 128 1.09 8.43 -3.71
C TYR A 128 -0.01 9.11 -2.91
N PRO A 129 0.12 10.39 -2.51
CA PRO A 129 -1.05 11.16 -2.11
C PRO A 129 -2.06 11.19 -3.28
N TYR A 130 -3.37 11.15 -3.00
CA TYR A 130 -4.34 11.07 -4.10
C TYR A 130 -4.34 12.31 -5.02
N THR A 131 -3.87 13.46 -4.50
CA THR A 131 -3.82 14.74 -5.19
C THR A 131 -2.56 14.97 -6.03
N SER A 132 -1.53 14.12 -5.93
CA SER A 132 -0.29 14.29 -6.69
C SER A 132 0.42 12.96 -6.94
N ARG A 133 1.10 12.82 -8.08
CA ARG A 133 1.98 11.67 -8.39
C ARG A 133 3.47 12.01 -8.31
N ASP A 134 3.80 13.18 -7.76
CA ASP A 134 5.18 13.67 -7.71
C ASP A 134 5.95 13.11 -6.50
N PHE A 135 5.24 12.57 -5.51
CA PHE A 135 5.81 12.10 -4.25
C PHE A 135 5.32 10.70 -3.89
N VAL A 136 6.24 9.79 -3.57
CA VAL A 136 5.94 8.41 -3.16
C VAL A 136 6.14 8.26 -1.64
N LEU A 137 5.23 7.55 -0.98
CA LEU A 137 5.40 7.14 0.41
C LEU A 137 6.55 6.12 0.52
N ASN A 138 7.59 6.51 1.25
CA ASN A 138 8.77 5.71 1.54
C ASN A 138 9.14 5.84 3.02
N GLY A 139 10.01 4.95 3.52
CA GLY A 139 10.65 5.17 4.82
C GLY A 139 11.85 6.11 4.70
N ASP A 140 12.05 6.96 5.71
CA ASP A 140 13.23 7.85 5.78
C ASP A 140 14.50 7.01 5.98
N THR A 141 15.29 6.87 4.93
CA THR A 141 16.52 6.08 4.96
C THR A 141 17.70 6.83 5.58
N ARG A 142 17.54 8.12 5.90
CA ARG A 142 18.55 8.93 6.61
C ARG A 142 18.52 8.68 8.11
N THR A 143 17.39 8.21 8.63
CA THR A 143 17.24 7.81 10.02
C THR A 143 17.69 6.36 10.22
N GLU A 144 18.03 6.02 11.46
CA GLU A 144 18.46 4.66 11.81
C GLU A 144 17.41 3.61 11.37
N PRO A 145 17.84 2.40 10.98
CA PRO A 145 16.94 1.36 10.50
C PRO A 145 15.80 1.02 11.47
N GLY A 146 16.01 1.18 12.77
CA GLY A 146 15.05 0.82 13.82
C GLY A 146 13.78 1.68 13.85
N ASN A 147 13.80 2.89 13.29
CA ASN A 147 12.65 3.79 13.36
C ASN A 147 12.61 4.78 12.17
N ARG A 148 12.23 4.28 11.00
CA ARG A 148 12.19 5.11 9.80
C ARG A 148 10.81 5.71 9.61
N PHE A 149 10.69 7.03 9.75
CA PHE A 149 9.42 7.71 9.50
C PHE A 149 8.91 7.41 8.09
N GLY A 150 7.61 7.11 7.97
CA GLY A 150 6.92 7.11 6.69
C GLY A 150 6.72 8.55 6.24
N TYR A 151 7.17 8.87 5.03
CA TYR A 151 7.04 10.21 4.49
C TYR A 151 6.96 10.19 2.96
N PHE A 152 6.43 11.27 2.39
CA PHE A 152 6.43 11.49 0.96
C PHE A 152 7.79 11.97 0.49
N ARG A 153 8.38 11.21 -0.42
CA ARG A 153 9.64 11.49 -1.07
C ARG A 153 9.40 11.87 -2.53
N GLY A 154 9.88 13.04 -2.92
CA GLY A 154 9.88 13.49 -4.31
C GLY A 154 10.95 12.81 -5.17
N ASN A 155 10.81 12.96 -6.48
CA ASN A 155 11.78 12.46 -7.47
C ASN A 155 13.06 13.33 -7.54
N VAL A 156 13.61 13.70 -6.38
CA VAL A 156 14.88 14.42 -6.30
C VAL A 156 15.99 13.39 -6.18
N THR A 157 16.79 13.27 -7.23
CA THR A 157 18.09 12.59 -7.22
C THR A 157 19.10 13.47 -6.46
N ASP A 158 18.89 13.63 -5.16
CA ASP A 158 19.86 14.27 -4.27
C ASP A 158 20.72 13.17 -3.63
N ASP A 159 22.04 13.40 -3.58
CA ASP A 159 23.05 12.54 -2.93
C ASP A 159 22.76 12.25 -1.43
N LYS A 160 21.74 12.91 -0.88
CA LYS A 160 21.24 12.76 0.50
C LYS A 160 20.40 11.51 0.72
N PHE A 161 19.95 10.83 -0.34
CA PHE A 161 19.13 9.63 -0.24
C PHE A 161 19.81 8.44 -0.94
N PRO A 162 20.51 7.57 -0.20
CA PRO A 162 21.34 6.53 -0.80
C PRO A 162 20.56 5.43 -1.52
N LEU A 163 19.23 5.40 -1.41
CA LEU A 163 18.36 4.36 -1.95
C LEU A 163 17.34 4.95 -2.92
N GLN A 164 16.89 4.17 -3.90
CA GLN A 164 15.85 4.58 -4.85
C GLN A 164 14.47 4.70 -4.16
N MET A 165 13.51 5.35 -4.82
CA MET A 165 12.10 5.21 -4.44
C MET A 165 11.68 3.76 -4.69
N LEU A 166 10.93 3.18 -3.76
CA LEU A 166 10.65 1.75 -3.76
C LEU A 166 9.15 1.52 -3.58
N PRO A 167 8.54 0.59 -4.33
CA PRO A 167 7.16 0.24 -4.08
C PRO A 167 7.02 -0.46 -2.73
N LEU A 168 5.89 -0.25 -2.07
CA LEU A 168 5.50 -0.98 -0.87
C LEU A 168 4.89 -2.33 -1.28
N TYR A 169 5.20 -3.37 -0.50
CA TYR A 169 4.61 -4.68 -0.61
C TYR A 169 3.40 -4.80 0.32
N PHE A 170 2.26 -5.19 -0.25
CA PHE A 170 1.00 -5.46 0.43
C PHE A 170 0.82 -6.97 0.53
N ALA A 171 1.26 -7.55 1.65
CA ALA A 171 1.11 -8.98 1.91
C ALA A 171 -0.32 -9.25 2.42
N PRO A 172 -1.16 -10.00 1.70
CA PRO A 172 -2.52 -10.29 2.15
C PRO A 172 -2.48 -11.11 3.43
N VAL A 173 -3.32 -10.74 4.40
CA VAL A 173 -3.59 -11.58 5.57
C VAL A 173 -4.59 -12.65 5.14
N THR A 174 -4.10 -13.84 4.82
CA THR A 174 -4.99 -14.99 4.60
C THR A 174 -5.62 -15.36 5.93
N THR A 175 -6.93 -15.14 6.08
CA THR A 175 -7.70 -15.89 7.06
C THR A 175 -7.63 -17.35 6.62
N ALA A 176 -7.03 -18.20 7.45
CA ALA A 176 -7.22 -19.64 7.27
C ALA A 176 -8.73 -19.88 7.27
N SER A 177 -9.27 -20.36 6.16
CA SER A 177 -10.61 -20.93 6.15
C SER A 177 -10.59 -22.03 7.21
N VAL A 178 -11.34 -21.82 8.30
CA VAL A 178 -11.69 -22.93 9.18
C VAL A 178 -12.43 -23.91 8.29
N ASP A 179 -11.76 -25.01 7.96
CA ASP A 179 -12.27 -26.04 7.09
C ASP A 179 -13.68 -26.46 7.54
N ALA A 180 -14.55 -26.55 6.55
CA ALA A 180 -15.85 -27.14 6.66
C ALA A 180 -15.72 -28.59 7.17
N SER A 181 -16.69 -28.97 8.02
CA SER A 181 -17.10 -30.35 8.28
C SER A 181 -16.03 -31.33 8.76
N ALA A 182 -15.69 -31.25 10.05
CA ALA A 182 -15.44 -32.45 10.86
C ALA A 182 -16.64 -32.66 11.79
N ASN A 183 -17.78 -33.06 11.21
CA ASN A 183 -18.91 -33.72 11.87
C ASN A 183 -19.99 -33.97 10.82
N ALA A 184 -19.86 -35.08 10.08
CA ALA A 184 -20.94 -35.83 9.47
C ALA A 184 -20.47 -37.26 9.25
#